data_AF-A0A815EXS7-F1
#
_entry.id   AF-A0A815EXS7-F1
#
_cell.length_a   1.000
_cell.length_b   1.000
_cell.length_c   1.000
_cell.angle_alpha   90.00
_cell.angle_beta   90.00
_cell.angle_gamma   90.00
#
_symmetry.space_group_name_H-M   'P 1'
#
loop_
_entity.id
_entity.type
_entity.pdbx_description
1 polymer ?
#
loop_
_entity_poly.entity_id
_entity_poly.type
_entity_poly.pdbx_seq_one_letter_code
_entity_poly.pdbx_strand_id
1 'polypeptide(L)'
;MVLVAFITGRVRRMFAPAVQDIKRLESLGRSPMYSHLSSSIQGIPMIRSYGAQQTCIQEFSHCLDQHTRVYSIMLAMNRWSAMRIECVVSAFVSFLAFSILLTHRNLPISDLSLILAYSFTLLGSVQWIIRLTVDVMMQVDNKNL
;
A
#
# COMPACT_ATOMS: atom_id res chain seq x y z
N MET A 1 2.70 -22.32 -9.23
CA MET A 1 1.65 -21.86 -8.29
C MET A 1 2.17 -21.79 -6.85
N VAL A 2 2.49 -22.91 -6.19
CA VAL A 2 2.97 -22.91 -4.79
C VAL A 2 4.22 -22.05 -4.58
N LEU A 3 5.20 -22.14 -5.49
CA LEU A 3 6.43 -21.34 -5.41
C LEU A 3 6.14 -19.82 -5.51
N VAL A 4 5.24 -19.41 -6.41
CA VAL A 4 4.83 -18.01 -6.57
C VAL A 4 4.11 -17.52 -5.31
N ALA A 5 3.17 -18.32 -4.77
CA ALA A 5 2.48 -18.00 -3.52
C ALA A 5 3.44 -17.91 -2.32
N PHE A 6 4.46 -18.76 -2.28
CA PHE A 6 5.50 -18.71 -1.24
C PHE A 6 6.35 -17.44 -1.37
N ILE A 7 6.80 -17.09 -2.57
CA ILE A 7 7.60 -15.88 -2.83
C ILE A 7 6.81 -14.62 -2.48
N THR A 8 5.57 -14.48 -2.96
CA THR A 8 4.72 -13.31 -2.66
C THR A 8 4.38 -13.25 -1.16
N GLY A 9 4.19 -14.39 -0.50
CA GLY A 9 4.03 -14.48 0.95
C GLY A 9 5.25 -14.00 1.74
N ARG A 10 6.47 -14.34 1.30
CA ARG A 10 7.71 -13.89 1.95
C ARG A 10 7.95 -12.39 1.76
N VAL A 11 7.75 -11.87 0.55
CA VAL A 11 7.82 -10.43 0.26
C VAL A 11 6.84 -9.67 1.16
N ARG A 12 5.61 -10.18 1.28
CA ARG A 12 4.59 -9.59 2.15
C ARG A 12 5.01 -9.59 3.62
N ARG A 13 5.56 -10.69 4.15
CA ARG A 13 6.01 -10.77 5.54
C ARG A 13 7.11 -9.76 5.86
N MET A 14 8.00 -9.49 4.92
CA MET A 14 9.04 -8.47 5.10
C MET A 14 8.47 -7.05 5.02
N PHE A 15 7.47 -6.84 4.17
CA PHE A 15 6.88 -5.52 3.95
C PHE A 15 5.90 -5.09 5.06
N ALA A 16 5.20 -6.04 5.68
CA ALA A 16 4.22 -5.77 6.74
C ALA A 16 4.75 -4.94 7.92
N PRO A 17 5.89 -5.29 8.57
CA PRO A 17 6.42 -4.48 9.68
C PRO A 17 6.87 -3.08 9.22
N ALA A 18 7.46 -2.95 8.03
CA ALA A 18 7.90 -1.65 7.51
C ALA A 18 6.72 -0.68 7.30
N VAL A 19 5.57 -1.18 6.83
CA VAL A 19 4.35 -0.37 6.70
C VAL A 19 3.77 0.00 8.06
N GLN A 20 3.81 -0.91 9.03
CA GLN A 20 3.33 -0.64 10.39
C GLN A 20 4.16 0.45 11.07
N ASP A 21 5.49 0.41 10.95
CA ASP A 21 6.36 1.42 11.53
C ASP A 21 6.11 2.82 10.94
N ILE A 22 5.89 2.90 9.62
CA ILE A 22 5.55 4.16 8.95
C ILE A 22 4.17 4.66 9.36
N LYS A 23 3.19 3.76 9.50
CA LYS A 23 1.87 4.12 10.01
C LYS A 23 1.91 4.64 11.43
N ARG A 24 2.78 4.07 12.27
CA ARG A 24 2.99 4.54 13.63
C ARG A 24 3.61 5.94 13.65
N LEU A 25 4.54 6.22 12.74
CA LEU A 25 5.07 7.57 12.54
C LEU A 25 4.00 8.56 12.04
N GLU A 26 3.12 8.12 11.13
CA GLU A 26 1.99 8.91 10.65
C GLU A 26 1.00 9.22 11.80
N SER A 27 0.62 8.21 12.59
CA SER A 27 -0.35 8.39 13.69
C SER A 27 0.17 9.28 14.81
N LEU A 28 1.47 9.17 15.14
CA LEU A 28 2.13 10.07 16.10
C LEU A 28 2.15 11.52 15.61
N GLY A 29 2.29 11.76 14.30
CA GLY A 29 2.22 13.11 13.73
C GLY A 29 0.80 13.68 13.61
N ARG A 30 -0.21 12.81 13.53
CA ARG A 30 -1.61 13.20 13.27
C ARG A 30 -2.34 13.76 14.51
N SER A 31 -2.07 13.20 15.70
CA SER A 31 -2.66 13.64 16.97
C SER A 31 -2.37 15.11 17.34
N PRO A 32 -1.11 15.59 17.32
CA PRO A 32 -0.82 17.00 17.58
C PRO A 32 -1.37 17.92 16.49
N MET A 33 -1.37 17.52 15.22
CA MET A 33 -1.98 18.30 14.13
C MET A 33 -3.46 18.58 14.39
N TYR A 34 -4.26 17.55 14.74
CA TYR A 34 -5.69 17.72 15.00
C TYR A 34 -5.95 18.51 16.27
N SER A 35 -5.12 18.33 17.30
CA SER A 35 -5.25 19.09 18.54
C SER A 35 -4.94 20.58 18.31
N HIS A 36 -3.83 20.90 17.64
CA HIS A 36 -3.50 22.27 17.25
C HIS A 36 -4.53 22.89 16.30
N LEU A 37 -5.03 22.14 15.31
CA LEU A 37 -6.10 22.60 14.42
C LEU A 37 -7.38 22.90 15.20
N SER A 38 -7.78 22.02 16.12
CA SER A 38 -8.97 22.19 16.95
C SER A 38 -8.85 23.42 17.86
N SER A 39 -7.69 23.59 18.51
CA SER A 39 -7.39 24.78 19.32
C SER A 39 -7.37 26.06 18.49
N SER A 40 -6.82 26.03 17.28
CA SER A 40 -6.82 27.19 16.38
C SER A 40 -8.21 27.53 15.86
N ILE A 41 -9.06 26.53 15.55
CA ILE A 41 -10.46 26.73 15.13
C ILE A 41 -11.30 27.33 16.26
N GLN A 42 -11.12 26.86 17.50
CA GLN A 42 -11.79 27.43 18.67
C GLN A 42 -11.25 28.84 19.01
N GLY A 43 -9.97 29.10 18.73
CA GLY A 43 -9.28 30.37 18.99
C GLY A 43 -9.36 31.41 17.88
N ILE A 44 -10.07 31.17 16.77
CA ILE A 44 -10.18 32.11 15.62
C ILE A 44 -10.48 33.56 16.02
N PRO A 45 -11.40 33.86 16.96
CA PRO A 45 -11.70 35.23 17.35
C PRO A 45 -10.50 35.91 18.04
N MET A 46 -9.74 35.17 18.86
CA MET A 46 -8.54 35.67 19.54
C MET A 46 -7.36 35.84 18.57
N ILE A 47 -7.14 34.90 17.66
CA ILE A 47 -6.05 35.01 16.67
C ILE A 47 -6.26 36.25 15.78
N ARG A 48 -7.52 36.56 15.46
CA ARG A 48 -7.89 37.71 14.65
C ARG A 48 -7.79 39.03 15.41
N SER A 49 -8.05 39.06 16.72
CA SER A 49 -7.87 40.26 17.56
C SER A 49 -6.41 40.55 17.87
N TYR A 50 -5.56 39.53 17.97
CA TYR A 50 -4.11 39.67 18.21
C TYR A 50 -3.28 39.85 16.93
N GLY A 51 -3.87 39.75 15.73
CA GLY A 51 -3.14 39.89 14.46
C GLY A 51 -2.14 38.76 14.18
N ALA A 52 -2.16 37.66 14.94
CA ALA A 52 -1.19 36.56 14.89
C ALA A 52 -1.52 35.49 13.82
N GLN A 53 -2.33 35.86 12.82
CA GLN A 53 -2.86 34.93 11.82
C GLN A 53 -1.75 34.33 10.94
N GLN A 54 -0.75 35.12 10.58
CA GLN A 54 0.40 34.68 9.76
C GLN A 54 1.23 33.61 10.47
N THR A 55 1.50 33.79 11.76
CA THR A 55 2.29 32.85 12.58
C THR A 55 1.57 31.52 12.75
N CYS A 56 0.25 31.54 12.96
CA CYS A 56 -0.55 30.32 13.04
C CYS A 56 -0.58 29.54 11.71
N ILE A 57 -0.63 30.25 10.57
CA ILE A 57 -0.59 29.64 9.24
C ILE A 57 0.77 28.98 8.99
N GLN A 58 1.87 29.65 9.37
CA GLN A 58 3.23 29.11 9.23
C GLN A 58 3.39 27.83 10.07
N GLU A 59 2.97 27.84 11.33
CA GLU A 59 3.05 26.67 12.20
C GLU A 59 2.22 25.48 11.64
N PHE A 60 1.01 25.75 11.17
CA PHE A 60 0.16 24.73 10.56
C PHE A 60 0.75 24.17 9.28
N SER A 61 1.31 25.02 8.41
CA SER A 61 1.98 24.59 7.18
C SER A 61 3.18 23.69 7.46
N HIS A 62 3.98 23.99 8.49
CA HIS A 62 5.11 23.16 8.88
C HIS A 62 4.67 21.76 9.34
N CYS A 63 3.61 21.69 10.13
CA CYS A 63 3.04 20.43 10.59
C CYS A 63 2.45 19.61 9.42
N LEU A 64 1.75 20.28 8.50
CA LEU A 64 1.19 19.66 7.30
C LEU A 64 2.28 19.11 6.36
N ASP A 65 3.38 19.84 6.17
CA ASP A 65 4.50 19.40 5.35
C ASP A 65 5.18 18.15 5.91
N GLN A 66 5.36 18.09 7.23
CA GLN A 66 5.89 16.89 7.90
C GLN A 66 4.98 15.67 7.69
N HIS A 67 3.67 15.84 7.89
CA HIS A 67 2.70 14.76 7.65
C HIS A 67 2.69 14.33 6.17
N THR A 68 2.67 15.27 5.25
CA THR A 68 2.68 15.02 3.79
C THR A 68 3.93 14.26 3.37
N ARG A 69 5.09 14.60 3.94
CA ARG A 69 6.36 13.90 3.70
C ARG A 69 6.27 12.43 4.13
N VAL A 70 5.78 12.15 5.34
CA VAL A 70 5.62 10.76 5.83
C VAL A 70 4.63 9.98 4.94
N TYR A 71 3.51 10.61 4.59
CA TYR A 71 2.50 10.01 3.71
C TYR A 71 3.06 9.67 2.32
N SER A 72 3.90 10.56 1.75
CA SER A 72 4.55 10.31 0.46
C SER A 72 5.47 9.09 0.46
N ILE A 73 6.19 8.86 1.57
CA ILE A 73 7.06 7.70 1.77
C ILE A 73 6.22 6.42 1.87
N MET A 74 5.09 6.47 2.58
CA MET A 74 4.14 5.35 2.65
C MET A 74 3.61 4.98 1.25
N LEU A 75 3.25 5.97 0.44
CA LEU A 75 2.78 5.76 -0.92
C LEU A 75 3.86 5.15 -1.82
N ALA A 76 5.10 5.65 -1.72
CA ALA A 76 6.25 5.14 -2.46
C ALA A 76 6.55 3.67 -2.10
N MET A 77 6.50 3.34 -0.81
CA MET A 77 6.67 1.96 -0.34
C MET A 77 5.57 1.03 -0.87
N ASN A 78 4.31 1.46 -0.84
CA ASN A 78 3.20 0.66 -1.36
C ASN A 78 3.38 0.37 -2.86
N ARG A 79 3.77 1.38 -3.64
CA ARG A 79 4.08 1.22 -5.07
C ARG A 79 5.27 0.29 -5.31
N TRP A 80 6.33 0.40 -4.51
CA TRP A 80 7.48 -0.48 -4.61
C TRP A 80 7.12 -1.96 -4.42
N SER A 81 6.32 -2.26 -3.40
CA SER A 81 5.84 -3.63 -3.15
C SER A 81 4.96 -4.15 -4.29
N ALA A 82 4.04 -3.31 -4.80
CA ALA A 82 3.20 -3.65 -5.95
C ALA A 82 4.03 -3.98 -7.19
N MET A 83 5.03 -3.15 -7.52
CA MET A 83 5.92 -3.36 -8.67
C MET A 83 6.69 -4.68 -8.56
N ARG A 84 7.18 -5.04 -7.36
CA ARG A 84 7.86 -6.32 -7.14
C ARG A 84 6.96 -7.52 -7.36
N ILE A 85 5.71 -7.46 -6.89
CA ILE A 85 4.72 -8.53 -7.09
C ILE A 85 4.38 -8.66 -8.58
N GLU A 86 4.18 -7.55 -9.28
CA GLU A 86 3.88 -7.54 -10.72
C GLU A 86 5.02 -8.13 -11.57
N CYS A 87 6.29 -7.84 -11.23
CA CYS A 87 7.44 -8.47 -11.89
C CYS A 87 7.43 -10.00 -11.74
N VAL A 88 7.13 -10.52 -10.55
CA VAL A 88 7.10 -11.98 -10.31
C VAL A 88 5.95 -12.63 -11.08
N VAL A 89 4.77 -12.00 -11.10
CA VAL A 89 3.60 -12.49 -11.84
C VAL A 89 3.90 -12.50 -13.35
N SER A 90 4.45 -11.41 -13.88
CA SER A 90 4.83 -11.31 -15.29
C SER A 90 5.83 -12.40 -15.70
N ALA A 91 6.90 -12.59 -14.92
CA ALA A 91 7.89 -13.64 -15.18
C ALA A 91 7.26 -15.04 -15.18
N PHE A 92 6.34 -15.31 -14.27
CA PHE A 92 5.64 -16.60 -14.20
C PHE A 92 4.71 -16.82 -15.41
N VAL A 93 3.99 -15.79 -15.85
CA VAL A 93 3.13 -15.87 -17.05
C VAL A 93 3.97 -16.11 -18.30
N SER A 94 5.11 -15.42 -18.45
CA SER A 94 6.05 -15.67 -19.55
C SER A 94 6.58 -17.11 -19.56
N PHE A 95 6.89 -17.67 -18.38
CA PHE A 95 7.31 -19.06 -18.26
C PHE A 95 6.19 -20.04 -18.67
N LEU A 96 4.95 -19.81 -18.23
CA LEU A 96 3.80 -20.62 -18.64
C LEU A 96 3.57 -20.56 -20.15
N ALA A 97 3.63 -19.37 -20.75
CA ALA A 97 3.49 -19.21 -22.19
C ALA A 97 4.57 -19.99 -22.96
N PHE A 98 5.83 -19.95 -22.50
CA PHE A 98 6.92 -20.71 -23.09
C PHE A 98 6.72 -22.24 -22.93
N SER A 99 6.27 -22.68 -21.77
CA SER A 99 5.96 -24.10 -21.51
C SER A 99 4.84 -24.65 -22.40
N ILE A 100 3.83 -23.83 -22.69
CA ILE A 100 2.72 -24.19 -23.59
C ILE A 100 3.22 -24.34 -25.03
N LEU A 101 4.07 -23.41 -25.51
CA LEU A 101 4.68 -23.48 -26.84
C LEU A 101 5.47 -24.77 -27.06
N LEU A 102 6.21 -25.24 -26.04
CA LEU A 102 6.96 -26.50 -26.08
C LEU A 102 6.07 -27.75 -26.06
N THR A 103 4.90 -27.67 -25.41
CA THR A 103 4.02 -28.83 -25.13
C THR A 103 2.87 -28.98 -26.13
N HIS A 104 2.72 -28.04 -27.06
CA HIS A 104 1.64 -27.98 -28.07
C HIS A 104 1.49 -29.27 -28.90
N ARG A 105 2.49 -30.16 -28.90
CA ARG A 105 2.45 -31.42 -29.67
C ARG A 105 1.62 -32.54 -29.03
N ASN A 106 1.33 -32.46 -27.73
CA ASN A 106 0.75 -33.58 -26.98
C ASN A 106 -0.68 -33.34 -26.46
N LEU A 107 -1.17 -32.10 -26.47
CA LEU A 107 -2.46 -31.73 -25.88
C LEU A 107 -3.26 -30.79 -26.80
N PRO A 108 -4.60 -30.86 -26.79
CA PRO A 108 -5.43 -29.92 -27.53
C PRO A 108 -5.25 -28.49 -27.01
N ILE A 109 -5.26 -27.52 -27.94
CA ILE A 109 -5.04 -26.10 -27.68
C ILE A 109 -6.08 -25.52 -26.71
N SER A 110 -7.30 -26.07 -26.72
CA SER A 110 -8.40 -25.71 -25.81
C SER A 110 -8.00 -25.86 -24.35
N ASP A 111 -7.38 -26.97 -24.01
CA ASP A 111 -7.11 -27.34 -22.62
C ASP A 111 -5.91 -26.54 -22.09
N LEU A 112 -4.89 -26.34 -22.94
CA LEU A 112 -3.74 -25.49 -22.62
C LEU A 112 -4.16 -24.04 -22.33
N SER A 113 -5.07 -23.51 -23.14
CA SER A 113 -5.60 -22.15 -22.98
C SER A 113 -6.45 -22.02 -21.72
N LEU A 114 -7.25 -23.04 -21.42
CA LEU A 114 -8.07 -23.09 -20.22
C LEU A 114 -7.21 -23.11 -18.94
N ILE A 115 -6.15 -23.94 -18.91
CA ILE A 115 -5.20 -24.00 -17.80
C ILE A 115 -4.49 -22.66 -17.59
N LEU A 116 -4.11 -21.98 -18.69
CA LEU A 116 -3.49 -20.66 -18.64
C LEU A 116 -4.45 -19.60 -18.07
N ALA A 117 -5.70 -19.57 -18.55
CA ALA A 117 -6.72 -18.64 -18.09
C ALA A 117 -7.07 -18.81 -16.60
N TYR A 118 -7.20 -20.06 -16.14
CA TYR A 118 -7.40 -20.36 -14.72
C TYR A 118 -6.19 -19.94 -13.87
N SER A 119 -4.97 -20.22 -14.36
CA SER A 119 -3.74 -19.80 -13.68
C SER A 119 -3.67 -18.28 -13.54
N PHE A 120 -3.99 -17.53 -14.60
CA PHE A 120 -3.98 -16.08 -14.58
C PHE A 120 -5.02 -15.51 -13.62
N THR A 121 -6.25 -16.03 -13.66
CA THR A 121 -7.33 -15.63 -12.75
C THR A 121 -6.95 -15.88 -11.29
N LEU A 122 -6.37 -17.03 -10.97
CA LEU A 122 -5.91 -17.36 -9.62
C LEU A 122 -4.80 -16.41 -9.13
N LEU A 123 -3.84 -16.06 -9.99
CA LEU A 123 -2.78 -15.10 -9.65
C LEU A 123 -3.38 -13.72 -9.32
N GLY A 124 -4.34 -13.26 -10.12
CA GLY A 124 -5.07 -12.01 -9.88
C GLY A 124 -5.78 -12.01 -8.53
N SER A 125 -6.49 -13.10 -8.21
CA SER A 125 -7.17 -13.27 -6.92
C SER A 125 -6.21 -13.21 -5.75
N VAL A 126 -5.05 -13.87 -5.83
CA VAL A 126 -4.02 -13.84 -4.77
C VAL A 126 -3.48 -12.42 -4.57
N GLN A 127 -3.21 -11.70 -5.67
CA GLN A 127 -2.75 -10.31 -5.58
C GLN A 127 -3.80 -9.41 -4.90
N TRP A 128 -5.08 -9.59 -5.23
CA TRP A 128 -6.18 -8.87 -4.60
C TRP A 128 -6.32 -9.19 -3.11
N ILE A 129 -6.24 -10.47 -2.72
CA ILE A 129 -6.27 -10.90 -1.31
C ILE A 129 -5.12 -10.27 -0.52
N ILE A 130 -3.92 -10.21 -1.10
CA ILE A 130 -2.77 -9.57 -0.46
C ILE A 130 -3.05 -8.09 -0.18
N ARG A 131 -3.55 -7.34 -1.17
CA ARG A 131 -3.93 -5.93 -0.99
C ARG A 131 -5.00 -5.77 0.09
N LEU A 132 -6.07 -6.55 -0.01
CA LEU A 132 -7.17 -6.51 0.96
C LEU A 132 -6.68 -6.76 2.39
N THR A 133 -5.76 -7.70 2.57
CA THR A 133 -5.26 -7.96 3.92
C THR A 133 -4.35 -6.85 4.44
N VAL A 134 -3.59 -6.17 3.57
CA VAL A 134 -2.84 -4.97 3.96
C VAL A 134 -3.81 -3.88 4.37
N ASP A 135 -4.87 -3.62 3.59
CA ASP A 135 -5.91 -2.65 3.93
C ASP A 135 -6.61 -2.97 5.27
N VAL A 136 -6.93 -4.24 5.53
CA VAL A 136 -7.50 -4.68 6.80
C VAL A 136 -6.52 -4.50 7.96
N MET A 137 -5.25 -4.90 7.80
CA MET A 137 -4.21 -4.66 8.82
C MET A 137 -4.07 -3.17 9.11
N MET A 138 -4.14 -2.34 8.07
CA MET A 138 -4.12 -0.90 8.17
C MET A 138 -5.33 -0.33 8.93
N GLN A 139 -6.51 -0.92 8.80
CA GLN A 139 -7.73 -0.47 9.51
C GLN A 139 -7.79 -0.93 10.96
N VAL A 140 -7.37 -2.17 11.25
CA VAL A 140 -7.38 -2.72 12.62
C VAL A 140 -6.46 -1.92 13.54
N ASP A 141 -5.27 -1.56 13.05
CA ASP A 141 -4.30 -0.76 13.81
C ASP A 141 -4.84 0.66 14.11
N ASN A 142 -5.61 1.24 13.18
CA ASN A 142 -6.23 2.56 13.34
C ASN A 142 -7.39 2.59 14.35
N LYS A 143 -7.93 1.44 14.78
CA LYS A 143 -8.98 1.36 15.82
C LYS A 143 -8.43 1.19 17.23
N ASN A 144 -7.14 0.87 17.37
CA ASN A 144 -6.47 0.64 18.65
C ASN A 144 -5.67 1.88 19.14
N LEU A 145 -5.84 3.02 18.45
CA LEU A 145 -5.33 4.36 18.77
C LEU A 145 -6.53 5.28 19.03
#